data_AF-A0AAD1YTZ3-F1
#
_entry.id   AF-A0AAD1YTZ3-F1
#
_cell.length_a   1.000
_cell.length_b   1.000
_cell.length_c   1.000
_cell.angle_alpha   90.00
_cell.angle_beta   90.00
_cell.angle_gamma   90.00
#
_symmetry.space_group_name_H-M   'P 1'
#
loop_
_entity.id
_entity.type
_entity.pdbx_description
1 polymer ?
#
loop_
_entity_poly.entity_id
_entity_poly.type
_entity_poly.pdbx_seq_one_letter_code
_entity_poly.pdbx_strand_id
1 'polypeptide(L)'
;MKHTLLLYLLFLHPLSTTSSSIHELLRSRGLPAGLFPKNGVKSYELDENDQLQVYLESPCVAKFETRVFFDDVVRANLSYGGLTGVDGLSQEELFLWLPVKDIIVSDSSSGIILIDIGLSLKTLSISLFEEPPTCNPQDVLVEKNLARISSN
;
A
#
# COMPACT_ATOMS: atom_id res chain seq x y z
N MET A 1 20.05 -45.73 -19.67
CA MET A 1 20.59 -44.56 -18.93
C MET A 1 20.44 -43.26 -19.75
N LYS A 2 19.23 -42.92 -20.20
CA LYS A 2 18.96 -41.66 -20.93
C LYS A 2 17.68 -40.94 -20.49
N HIS A 3 16.81 -41.61 -19.72
CA HIS A 3 15.53 -41.03 -19.26
C HIS A 3 15.65 -40.31 -17.91
N THR A 4 16.68 -40.60 -17.12
CA THR A 4 16.92 -39.92 -15.84
C THR A 4 17.44 -38.49 -16.02
N LEU A 5 18.04 -38.18 -17.18
CA LEU A 5 18.60 -36.85 -17.49
C LEU A 5 17.53 -35.86 -17.98
N LEU A 6 16.39 -36.36 -18.48
CA LEU A 6 15.29 -35.51 -18.95
C LEU A 6 14.48 -34.91 -17.79
N LEU A 7 14.48 -35.55 -16.62
CA LEU A 7 13.75 -35.07 -15.44
C LEU A 7 14.46 -33.89 -14.76
N TYR A 8 15.79 -33.78 -14.89
CA TYR A 8 16.57 -32.70 -14.29
C TYR A 8 16.44 -31.37 -15.06
N LEU A 9 16.12 -31.44 -16.36
CA LEU A 9 15.88 -30.27 -17.21
C LEU A 9 14.53 -29.57 -16.93
N LEU A 10 13.62 -30.20 -16.19
CA LEU A 10 12.37 -29.55 -15.77
C LEU A 10 12.54 -28.66 -14.54
N PHE A 11 13.63 -28.81 -13.78
CA PHE A 11 13.85 -28.07 -12.52
C PHE A 11 14.62 -26.75 -12.67
N LEU A 12 15.04 -26.41 -13.89
CA LEU A 12 15.73 -25.15 -14.23
C LEU A 12 14.82 -24.16 -14.94
N HIS A 13 13.49 -24.32 -14.84
CA HIS A 13 12.62 -23.20 -15.16
C HIS A 13 12.69 -22.24 -13.97
N PRO A 14 13.27 -21.03 -14.12
CA PRO A 14 13.00 -19.99 -13.14
C PRO A 14 11.48 -19.92 -13.05
N LEU A 15 10.94 -20.06 -11.83
CA LEU A 15 9.56 -19.74 -11.57
C LEU A 15 9.47 -18.25 -11.89
N SER A 16 9.10 -17.93 -13.13
CA SER A 16 8.66 -16.60 -13.49
C SER A 16 7.39 -16.41 -12.70
N THR A 17 7.54 -15.95 -11.46
CA THR A 17 6.46 -15.38 -10.68
C THR A 17 5.94 -14.27 -11.58
N THR A 18 4.84 -14.54 -12.28
CA THR A 18 4.00 -13.49 -12.83
C THR A 18 3.85 -12.52 -11.68
N SER A 19 4.44 -11.33 -11.79
CA SER A 19 4.32 -10.30 -10.76
C SER A 19 2.82 -10.03 -10.63
N SER A 20 2.20 -10.71 -9.67
CA SER A 20 0.82 -10.49 -9.28
C SER A 20 0.74 -9.03 -8.91
N SER A 21 -0.33 -8.34 -9.27
CA SER A 21 -0.49 -6.94 -8.86
C SER A 21 -0.35 -6.83 -7.33
N ILE A 22 0.16 -5.69 -6.81
CA ILE A 22 0.14 -5.41 -5.37
C ILE A 22 -1.27 -5.60 -4.79
N HIS A 23 -2.31 -5.30 -5.57
CA HIS A 23 -3.70 -5.47 -5.19
C HIS A 23 -4.07 -6.96 -4.98
N GLU A 24 -3.46 -7.87 -5.74
CA GLU A 24 -3.63 -9.31 -5.55
C GLU A 24 -2.88 -9.81 -4.32
N LEU A 25 -1.66 -9.31 -4.09
CA LEU A 25 -0.90 -9.60 -2.88
C LEU A 25 -1.70 -9.20 -1.63
N LEU A 26 -2.23 -7.97 -1.59
CA LEU A 26 -3.04 -7.50 -0.47
C LEU A 26 -4.25 -8.40 -0.20
N ARG A 27 -5.02 -8.74 -1.25
CA ARG A 27 -6.16 -9.65 -1.12
C ARG A 27 -5.75 -11.01 -0.58
N SER A 28 -4.62 -11.56 -1.04
CA SER A 28 -4.09 -12.84 -0.55
C SER A 28 -3.73 -12.81 0.93
N ARG A 29 -3.44 -11.62 1.47
CA ARG A 29 -3.13 -11.37 2.89
C ARG A 29 -4.34 -10.82 3.65
N GLY A 30 -5.57 -10.96 3.14
CA GLY A 30 -6.77 -10.52 3.85
C GLY A 30 -6.93 -9.00 3.97
N LEU A 31 -6.20 -8.24 3.15
CA LEU A 31 -6.26 -6.78 3.10
C LEU A 31 -7.05 -6.31 1.87
N PRO A 32 -7.77 -5.18 1.96
CA PRO A 32 -8.50 -4.63 0.83
C PRO A 32 -7.53 -4.14 -0.25
N ALA A 33 -7.89 -4.37 -1.51
CA ALA A 33 -7.04 -4.09 -2.66
C ALA A 33 -6.70 -2.61 -2.83
N GLY A 34 -7.64 -1.73 -2.47
CA GLY A 34 -7.54 -0.30 -2.66
C GLY A 34 -6.76 0.45 -1.59
N LEU A 35 -6.06 -0.22 -0.68
CA LEU A 35 -5.09 0.44 0.21
C LEU A 35 -3.98 1.16 -0.59
N PHE A 36 -3.67 0.68 -1.79
CA PHE A 36 -2.80 1.36 -2.75
C PHE A 36 -3.59 1.82 -3.96
N PRO A 37 -3.15 2.90 -4.63
CA PRO A 37 -3.86 3.46 -5.76
C PRO A 37 -3.77 2.56 -6.99
N LYS A 38 -4.81 2.62 -7.83
CA LYS A 38 -4.90 1.90 -9.10
C LYS A 38 -3.79 2.28 -10.08
N ASN A 39 -3.43 3.55 -10.06
CA ASN A 39 -2.37 4.15 -10.85
C ASN A 39 -1.29 4.70 -9.92
N GLY A 40 -0.06 4.67 -10.38
CA GLY A 40 1.07 5.24 -9.65
C GLY A 40 1.94 4.20 -8.97
N VAL A 41 1.46 2.98 -8.70
CA VAL A 41 2.35 1.88 -8.30
C VAL A 41 3.16 1.42 -9.51
N LYS A 42 4.48 1.55 -9.42
CA LYS A 42 5.44 1.11 -10.44
C LYS A 42 5.83 -0.34 -10.25
N SER A 43 6.15 -0.71 -9.02
CA SER A 43 6.58 -2.06 -8.63
C SER A 43 6.43 -2.24 -7.12
N TYR A 44 6.54 -3.48 -6.65
CA TYR A 44 6.68 -3.78 -5.24
C TYR A 44 7.67 -4.92 -5.04
N GLU A 45 8.21 -5.01 -3.84
CA GLU A 45 9.08 -6.08 -3.36
C GLU A 45 8.54 -6.57 -2.02
N LEU A 46 8.55 -7.89 -1.83
CA LEU A 46 8.24 -8.51 -0.54
C LEU A 46 9.40 -9.45 -0.22
N ASP A 47 10.09 -9.19 0.89
CA ASP A 47 11.23 -9.99 1.31
C ASP A 47 10.81 -11.24 2.10
N GLU A 48 11.78 -12.06 2.49
CA GLU A 48 11.56 -13.29 3.27
C GLU A 48 11.09 -13.03 4.71
N ASN A 49 11.22 -11.79 5.21
CA ASN A 49 10.77 -11.36 6.54
C ASN A 49 9.41 -10.67 6.51
N ASP A 50 8.66 -10.81 5.40
CA ASP A 50 7.39 -10.13 5.15
C ASP A 50 7.50 -8.59 5.14
N GLN A 51 8.68 -8.03 4.89
CA GLN A 51 8.84 -6.60 4.68
C GLN A 51 8.44 -6.23 3.25
N LEU A 52 7.35 -5.47 3.14
CA LEU A 52 6.80 -4.95 1.90
C LEU A 52 7.38 -3.57 1.60
N GLN A 53 7.85 -3.40 0.37
CA GLN A 53 8.23 -2.10 -0.19
C GLN A 53 7.43 -1.88 -1.47
N VAL A 54 6.69 -0.78 -1.56
CA VAL A 54 5.92 -0.38 -2.73
C VAL A 54 6.52 0.88 -3.30
N TYR A 55 6.92 0.83 -4.57
CA TYR A 55 7.55 1.92 -5.29
C TYR A 55 6.52 2.61 -6.16
N LEU A 56 6.35 3.91 -5.96
CA LEU A 56 5.44 4.75 -6.71
C LEU A 56 6.22 5.47 -7.84
N GLU A 57 5.56 5.79 -8.95
CA GLU A 57 6.14 6.56 -10.05
C GLU A 57 6.57 7.97 -9.60
N SER A 58 5.82 8.54 -8.65
CA SER A 58 6.09 9.82 -8.00
C SER A 58 5.20 9.96 -6.77
N PRO A 59 5.57 10.80 -5.79
CA PRO A 59 4.67 11.14 -4.68
C PRO A 59 3.34 11.70 -5.20
N CYS A 60 2.24 11.30 -4.60
CA CYS A 60 0.90 11.65 -5.07
C CYS A 60 -0.13 11.64 -3.95
N VAL A 61 -1.28 12.31 -4.18
CA VAL A 61 -2.42 12.27 -3.25
C VAL A 61 -3.54 11.46 -3.88
N ALA A 62 -4.10 10.53 -3.11
CA ALA A 62 -5.33 9.84 -3.45
C ALA A 62 -6.45 10.27 -2.51
N LYS A 63 -7.69 10.28 -3.03
CA LYS A 63 -8.88 10.61 -2.24
C LYS A 63 -9.62 9.34 -1.85
N PHE A 64 -9.74 9.11 -0.55
CA PHE A 64 -10.63 8.13 0.06
C PHE A 64 -11.80 8.89 0.71
N GLU A 65 -12.16 8.56 1.95
CA GLU A 65 -12.97 9.45 2.80
C GLU A 65 -12.25 10.78 3.06
N THR A 66 -10.95 10.71 3.39
CA THR A 66 -10.04 11.85 3.46
C THR A 66 -8.92 11.73 2.42
N ARG A 67 -8.06 12.75 2.33
CA ARG A 67 -6.90 12.71 1.43
C ARG A 67 -5.79 11.89 2.07
N VAL A 68 -5.17 11.02 1.27
CA VAL A 68 -4.01 10.23 1.67
C VAL A 68 -2.87 10.54 0.72
N PHE A 69 -1.76 10.98 1.28
CA PHE A 69 -0.51 11.25 0.60
C PHE A 69 0.37 10.00 0.63
N PHE A 70 0.90 9.66 -0.53
CA PHE A 70 1.84 8.58 -0.76
C PHE A 70 3.20 9.19 -1.14
N ASP A 71 4.25 8.77 -0.44
CA ASP A 71 5.63 9.02 -0.84
C ASP A 71 6.02 8.19 -2.08
N ASP A 72 7.25 8.39 -2.57
CA ASP A 72 7.84 7.61 -3.65
C ASP A 72 8.08 6.15 -3.27
N VAL A 73 8.34 5.88 -1.98
CA VAL A 73 8.49 4.54 -1.44
C VAL A 73 7.66 4.40 -0.17
N VAL A 74 6.78 3.41 -0.16
CA VAL A 74 5.99 3.02 1.02
C VAL A 74 6.52 1.71 1.57
N ARG A 75 6.80 1.65 2.87
CA ARG A 75 7.35 0.47 3.55
C ARG A 75 6.42 0.03 4.67
N ALA A 76 6.28 -1.28 4.85
CA ALA A 76 5.51 -1.86 5.95
C ALA A 76 5.88 -3.33 6.18
N ASN A 77 5.63 -3.83 7.39
CA ASN A 77 5.61 -5.26 7.64
C ASN A 77 4.21 -5.81 7.33
N LEU A 78 4.15 -6.77 6.41
CA LEU A 78 2.91 -7.34 5.88
C LEU A 78 2.53 -8.62 6.61
N SER A 79 1.50 -8.57 7.44
CA SER A 79 0.90 -9.76 8.05
C SER A 79 -0.43 -10.08 7.40
N TYR A 80 -1.02 -11.24 7.76
CA TYR A 80 -2.42 -11.47 7.43
C TYR A 80 -3.29 -10.42 8.15
N GLY A 81 -4.10 -9.70 7.39
CA GLY A 81 -4.96 -8.62 7.85
C GLY A 81 -4.21 -7.37 8.32
N GLY A 82 -2.91 -7.21 8.04
CA GLY A 82 -2.15 -6.11 8.63
C GLY A 82 -1.03 -5.54 7.77
N LEU A 83 -0.91 -4.21 7.78
CA LEU A 83 0.31 -3.48 7.45
C LEU A 83 0.76 -2.76 8.72
N THR A 84 1.94 -3.08 9.24
CA THR A 84 2.45 -2.49 10.48
C THR A 84 3.77 -1.78 10.27
N GLY A 85 4.06 -0.79 11.11
CA GLY A 85 5.26 0.02 10.97
C GLY A 85 5.34 0.75 9.63
N VAL A 86 4.18 1.23 9.17
CA VAL A 86 4.02 1.92 7.89
C VAL A 86 4.86 3.21 7.87
N ASP A 87 5.59 3.37 6.78
CA ASP A 87 6.38 4.55 6.45
C ASP A 87 6.08 4.96 5.01
N GLY A 88 5.99 6.27 4.76
CA GLY A 88 5.66 6.81 3.43
C GLY A 88 4.16 7.03 3.16
N LEU A 89 3.28 6.83 4.15
CA LEU A 89 1.86 7.19 4.06
C LEU A 89 1.50 8.27 5.09
N SER A 90 0.75 9.27 4.65
CA SER A 90 0.16 10.27 5.55
C SER A 90 -1.30 10.53 5.18
N GLN A 91 -2.16 10.64 6.18
CA GLN A 91 -3.56 11.00 6.01
C GLN A 91 -3.78 12.45 6.44
N GLU A 92 -4.59 13.19 5.71
CA GLU A 92 -4.98 14.53 6.12
C GLU A 92 -6.09 14.48 7.17
N GLU A 93 -5.86 15.16 8.29
CA GLU A 93 -6.84 15.44 9.32
C GLU A 93 -6.75 16.89 9.81
N LEU A 94 -7.89 17.58 9.85
CA LEU A 94 -7.98 18.99 10.26
C LEU A 94 -6.89 19.87 9.61
N PHE A 95 -6.64 19.66 8.31
CA PHE A 95 -5.62 20.35 7.51
C PHE A 95 -4.16 20.01 7.85
N LEU A 96 -3.93 18.97 8.65
CA LEU A 96 -2.60 18.45 9.00
C LEU A 96 -2.38 17.08 8.38
N TRP A 97 -1.20 16.84 7.85
CA TRP A 97 -0.79 15.51 7.41
C TRP A 97 -0.25 14.72 8.61
N LEU A 98 -0.98 13.67 8.98
CA LEU A 98 -0.63 12.76 10.07
C LEU A 98 -0.13 11.43 9.51
N PRO A 99 0.95 10.86 10.05
CA PRO A 99 1.53 9.64 9.50
C PRO A 99 0.62 8.45 9.78
N VAL A 100 0.39 7.60 8.78
CA VAL A 100 -0.24 6.30 8.99
C VAL A 100 0.83 5.34 9.52
N LYS A 101 0.55 4.69 10.65
CA LYS A 101 1.49 3.78 11.33
C LYS A 101 1.11 2.33 11.19
N ASP A 102 -0.15 2.00 11.40
CA ASP A 102 -0.64 0.64 11.27
C ASP A 102 -2.02 0.63 10.58
N ILE A 103 -2.28 -0.39 9.77
CA ILE A 103 -3.55 -0.65 9.11
C ILE A 103 -3.92 -2.09 9.40
N ILE A 104 -4.98 -2.31 10.18
CA ILE A 104 -5.36 -3.64 10.68
C ILE A 104 -6.82 -3.96 10.36
N VAL A 105 -7.05 -5.12 9.75
CA VAL A 105 -8.36 -5.74 9.56
C VAL A 105 -8.49 -6.85 10.60
N SER A 106 -9.19 -6.55 11.71
CA SER A 106 -9.31 -7.47 12.85
C SER A 106 -10.18 -8.69 12.55
N ASP A 107 -11.22 -8.53 11.71
CA ASP A 107 -12.08 -9.59 11.24
C ASP A 107 -12.75 -9.17 9.92
N SER A 108 -12.55 -9.92 8.85
CA SER A 108 -13.19 -9.69 7.55
C SER A 108 -14.73 -9.67 7.63
N SER A 109 -15.33 -10.34 8.63
CA SER A 109 -16.78 -10.36 8.83
C SER A 109 -17.32 -9.08 9.46
N SER A 110 -16.48 -8.36 10.22
CA SER A 110 -16.86 -7.11 10.89
C SER A 110 -17.04 -5.94 9.94
N GLY A 111 -16.45 -6.01 8.73
CA GLY A 111 -16.48 -4.92 7.75
C GLY A 111 -15.68 -3.69 8.19
N ILE A 112 -14.82 -3.82 9.20
CA ILE A 112 -14.09 -2.69 9.80
C ILE A 112 -12.59 -2.82 9.58
N ILE A 113 -11.95 -1.68 9.33
CA ILE A 113 -10.51 -1.50 9.28
C ILE A 113 -10.09 -0.45 10.30
N LEU A 114 -9.01 -0.73 11.03
CA LEU A 114 -8.41 0.17 12.02
C LEU A 114 -7.18 0.80 11.40
N ILE A 115 -7.07 2.13 11.46
CA ILE A 115 -5.94 2.89 10.96
C ILE A 115 -5.35 3.70 12.10
N ASP A 116 -4.12 3.38 12.51
CA ASP A 116 -3.36 4.18 13.47
C ASP A 116 -2.69 5.33 12.72
N ILE A 117 -3.03 6.57 13.09
CA ILE A 117 -2.46 7.81 12.53
C ILE A 117 -1.43 8.46 13.47
N GLY A 118 -0.81 7.65 14.34
CA GLY A 118 0.20 8.01 15.32
C GLY A 118 -0.35 8.65 16.59
N LEU A 119 -1.27 9.61 16.46
CA LEU A 119 -1.88 10.33 17.59
C LEU A 119 -3.28 9.80 17.97
N SER A 120 -3.89 9.01 17.09
CA SER A 120 -5.24 8.49 17.25
C SER A 120 -5.41 7.21 16.43
N LEU A 121 -6.39 6.39 16.83
CA LEU A 121 -6.80 5.21 16.10
C LEU A 121 -8.17 5.47 15.45
N LYS A 122 -8.23 5.37 14.13
CA LYS A 122 -9.48 5.53 13.36
C LYS A 122 -10.11 4.18 13.08
N THR A 123 -11.42 4.11 13.25
CA THR A 123 -12.25 2.97 12.87
C THR A 123 -13.02 3.32 11.61
N LEU A 124 -12.73 2.65 10.51
CA LEU A 124 -13.31 2.93 9.19
C LEU A 124 -13.97 1.67 8.61
N SER A 125 -14.81 1.85 7.59
CA SER A 125 -15.38 0.73 6.85
C SER A 125 -14.39 0.19 5.82
N ILE A 126 -14.25 -1.14 5.75
CA ILE A 126 -13.42 -1.83 4.73
C ILE A 126 -13.84 -1.41 3.31
N SER A 127 -15.14 -1.18 3.08
CA SER A 127 -15.65 -0.86 1.74
C SER A 127 -15.13 0.47 1.19
N LEU A 128 -14.60 1.36 2.04
CA LEU A 128 -13.91 2.56 1.59
C LEU A 128 -12.59 2.26 0.85
N PHE A 129 -12.07 1.04 0.99
CA PHE A 129 -10.78 0.61 0.47
C PHE A 129 -10.89 -0.56 -0.52
N GLU A 130 -12.10 -0.99 -0.89
CA GLU A 130 -12.28 -2.11 -1.83
C GLU A 130 -11.85 -1.75 -3.25
N GLU A 131 -12.29 -0.59 -3.76
CA GLU A 131 -11.92 -0.08 -5.08
C GLU A 131 -10.64 0.77 -4.98
N PRO A 132 -9.56 0.42 -5.71
CA PRO A 132 -8.34 1.21 -5.72
C PRO A 132 -8.57 2.64 -6.22
N PRO A 133 -8.19 3.67 -5.44
CA PRO A 133 -8.41 5.06 -5.83
C PRO A 133 -7.44 5.49 -6.94
N THR A 134 -7.72 6.64 -7.55
CA THR A 134 -6.76 7.29 -8.45
C THR A 134 -5.80 8.18 -7.66
N CYS A 135 -4.50 8.06 -7.92
CA CYS A 135 -3.48 8.94 -7.35
C CYS A 135 -3.17 10.12 -8.29
N ASN A 136 -3.09 11.32 -7.74
CA ASN A 136 -2.84 12.55 -8.48
C ASN A 136 -1.57 13.27 -7.97
N PRO A 137 -0.48 13.27 -8.76
CA PRO A 137 0.74 14.00 -8.42
C PRO A 137 0.58 15.53 -8.41
N GLN A 138 -0.40 16.07 -9.13
CA GLN A 138 -0.62 17.53 -9.20
C GLN A 138 -1.08 18.10 -7.87
N ASP A 139 -1.84 17.33 -7.09
CA ASP A 139 -2.32 17.76 -5.78
C ASP A 139 -1.15 17.99 -4.81
N VAL A 140 -0.05 17.24 -4.96
CA VAL A 140 1.19 17.47 -4.18
C VAL A 140 1.80 18.85 -4.50
N LEU A 141 1.75 19.30 -5.76
CA LEU A 141 2.27 20.60 -6.16
C LEU A 141 1.42 21.74 -5.61
N VAL A 142 0.10 21.57 -5.58
CA VAL A 142 -0.83 22.54 -4.99
C VAL A 142 -0.54 22.69 -3.50
N GLU A 143 -0.42 21.59 -2.77
CA GLU A 143 -0.09 21.60 -1.34
C GLU A 143 1.26 22.28 -1.06
N LYS A 144 2.30 21.99 -1.86
CA LYS A 144 3.61 22.67 -1.76
C LYS A 144 3.52 24.17 -1.97
N ASN A 145 2.68 24.62 -2.90
CA ASN A 145 2.48 26.05 -3.15
C ASN A 145 1.72 26.72 -1.99
N LEU A 146 0.68 26.07 -1.45
CA LEU A 146 -0.07 26.57 -0.28
C LEU A 146 0.82 26.70 0.95
N ALA A 147 1.65 25.69 1.24
CA ALA A 147 2.61 25.73 2.34
C ALA A 147 3.62 26.87 2.18
N ARG A 148 4.09 27.14 0.96
CA ARG A 148 4.98 28.28 0.68
C ARG A 148 4.28 29.62 0.93
N ILE A 149 3.01 29.76 0.57
CA ILE A 149 2.24 30.99 0.82
C ILE A 149 2.01 31.21 2.31
N SER A 150 1.72 30.16 3.07
CA SER A 150 1.51 30.26 4.53
C SER A 150 2.78 30.59 5.31
N SER A 151 3.96 30.49 4.70
CA SER A 151 5.26 30.78 5.32
C SER A 151 5.78 32.19 5.01
N ASN A 152 5.05 33.00 4.25
CA ASN A 152 5.34 34.41 3.94
C ASN A 152 4.40 35.34 4.71
#